data_AF-A0A8B8VBV4-F1
#
_entry.id   AF-A0A8B8VBV4-F1
#
_cell.length_a   1.000
_cell.length_b   1.000
_cell.length_c   1.000
_cell.angle_alpha   90.00
_cell.angle_beta   90.00
_cell.angle_gamma   90.00
#
_symmetry.space_group_name_H-M   'P 1'
#
loop_
_entity.id
_entity.type
_entity.pdbx_description
1 polymer ?
#
loop_
_entity_poly.entity_id
_entity_poly.type
_entity_poly.pdbx_seq_one_letter_code
_entity_poly.pdbx_strand_id
1 'polypeptide(L)'
;MGVRECPALLLLLSLLLLSLGLPVLGAPPRLICDSRVLERYILEAREAENATVGCAEGCSFSENITVPDTKVNFHAWKRMEVQQQAVEVWQGLALLSEAILQGQALLANSSQPSEALQLHVDKAVSGLRSLTSLLRALGAQKEAVPLPDAASSAAPLRTFTVDTLCKLFRIYSNFLRGKLTLYTGEACRRGDR
;
A
#
# COMPACT_ATOMS: atom_id res chain seq x y z
N MET A 1 -47.57 32.32 -8.16
CA MET A 1 -47.53 30.96 -8.76
C MET A 1 -46.45 30.18 -8.04
N GLY A 2 -46.84 29.23 -7.18
CA GLY A 2 -45.91 28.47 -6.34
C GLY A 2 -45.16 27.44 -7.16
N VAL A 3 -43.83 27.51 -7.15
CA VAL A 3 -42.97 26.46 -7.70
C VAL A 3 -43.14 25.25 -6.80
N ARG A 4 -43.93 24.30 -7.26
CA ARG A 4 -44.21 23.05 -6.56
C ARG A 4 -42.95 22.20 -6.68
N GLU A 5 -42.09 22.24 -5.66
CA GLU A 5 -40.90 21.40 -5.59
C GLU A 5 -41.34 19.94 -5.56
N CYS A 6 -41.20 19.25 -6.69
CA CYS A 6 -41.51 17.85 -6.83
C CYS A 6 -40.35 17.02 -6.24
N PRO A 7 -40.52 16.31 -5.11
CA PRO A 7 -39.46 15.51 -4.50
C PRO A 7 -38.94 14.40 -5.43
N ALA A 8 -39.78 13.93 -6.35
CA ALA A 8 -39.39 12.99 -7.40
C ALA A 8 -38.36 13.58 -8.38
N LEU A 9 -38.42 14.89 -8.66
CA LEU A 9 -37.49 15.56 -9.57
C LEU A 9 -36.09 15.69 -8.93
N LEU A 10 -36.04 15.94 -7.62
CA LEU A 10 -34.79 15.97 -6.84
C LEU A 10 -34.15 14.58 -6.73
N LEU A 11 -34.96 13.53 -6.54
CA LEU A 11 -34.48 12.14 -6.57
C LEU A 11 -33.96 11.74 -7.95
N LEU A 12 -34.66 12.10 -9.02
CA LEU A 12 -34.22 11.89 -10.39
C LEU A 12 -32.92 12.62 -10.69
N LEU A 13 -32.78 13.88 -10.25
CA LEU A 13 -31.56 14.65 -10.40
C LEU A 13 -30.40 14.01 -9.62
N SER A 14 -30.66 13.52 -8.41
CA SER A 14 -29.67 12.82 -7.58
C SER A 14 -29.19 11.51 -8.20
N LEU A 15 -30.11 10.73 -8.77
CA LEU A 15 -29.81 9.50 -9.53
C LEU A 15 -29.06 9.79 -10.83
N LEU A 16 -29.41 10.90 -11.52
CA LEU A 16 -28.70 11.34 -12.72
C LEU A 16 -27.26 11.78 -12.41
N LEU A 17 -27.08 12.50 -11.29
CA LEU A 17 -25.76 12.92 -10.81
C LEU A 17 -24.90 11.73 -10.36
N LEU A 18 -25.51 10.72 -9.71
CA LEU A 18 -24.84 9.46 -9.35
C LEU A 18 -24.43 8.65 -10.59
N SER A 19 -25.29 8.57 -11.60
CA SER A 19 -25.04 7.80 -12.83
C SER A 19 -24.07 8.49 -13.79
N LEU A 20 -23.96 9.82 -13.75
CA LEU A 20 -22.93 10.56 -14.48
C LEU A 20 -21.52 10.45 -13.86
N GLY A 21 -21.38 9.76 -12.71
CA GLY A 21 -20.09 9.57 -12.06
C GLY A 21 -19.39 10.89 -11.71
N LEU A 22 -20.15 11.98 -11.58
CA LEU A 22 -19.63 13.26 -11.12
C LEU A 22 -19.08 13.02 -9.72
N PRO A 23 -17.75 13.11 -9.52
CA PRO A 23 -17.18 12.93 -8.20
C PRO A 23 -17.81 14.01 -7.34
N VAL A 24 -18.51 13.60 -6.28
CA VAL A 24 -18.91 14.49 -5.20
C VAL A 24 -17.70 15.38 -4.89
N LEU A 25 -17.93 16.69 -4.95
CA LEU A 25 -16.95 17.78 -4.89
C LEU A 25 -16.29 17.87 -3.51
N GLY A 26 -15.56 16.81 -3.17
CA GLY A 26 -14.99 16.55 -1.87
C GLY A 26 -14.23 15.25 -1.98
N ALA A 27 -13.09 15.29 -2.71
CA ALA A 27 -12.12 14.23 -2.60
C ALA A 27 -11.91 13.96 -1.10
N PRO A 28 -12.00 12.70 -0.64
CA PRO A 28 -11.75 12.41 0.77
C PRO A 28 -10.41 13.03 1.14
N PRO A 29 -10.26 13.57 2.37
CA PRO A 29 -9.01 14.18 2.78
C PRO A 29 -7.90 13.18 2.42
N ARG A 30 -6.86 13.64 1.70
CA ARG A 30 -5.71 12.81 1.37
C ARG A 30 -4.97 12.55 2.68
N LEU A 31 -5.53 11.70 3.53
CA LEU A 31 -5.08 11.42 4.90
C LEU A 31 -3.63 10.96 4.91
N ILE A 32 -3.22 10.25 3.86
CA ILE A 32 -1.85 9.80 3.66
C ILE A 32 -0.84 10.95 3.45
N CYS A 33 -1.31 12.15 3.08
CA CYS A 33 -0.48 13.35 2.99
C CYS A 33 -0.18 13.98 4.35
N ASP A 34 -0.93 13.64 5.40
CA ASP A 34 -0.47 13.92 6.76
C ASP A 34 0.67 12.94 7.10
N SER A 35 1.87 13.49 7.24
CA SER A 35 3.09 12.75 7.61
C SER A 35 2.89 11.81 8.82
N ARG A 36 2.06 12.19 9.79
CA ARG A 36 1.81 11.42 11.02
C ARG A 36 1.11 10.09 10.73
N VAL A 37 0.27 10.06 9.70
CA VAL A 37 -0.47 8.86 9.30
C VAL A 37 0.50 7.81 8.78
N LEU A 38 1.37 8.19 7.84
CA LEU A 38 2.36 7.26 7.29
C LEU A 38 3.43 6.88 8.33
N GLU A 39 3.88 7.84 9.14
CA GLU A 39 4.87 7.63 10.20
C GLU A 39 4.41 6.56 11.21
N ARG A 40 3.13 6.57 11.58
CA ARG A 40 2.56 5.52 12.46
C ARG A 40 2.80 4.12 11.89
N TYR A 41 2.51 3.89 10.61
CA TYR A 41 2.73 2.57 10.00
C TYR A 41 4.22 2.22 9.89
N ILE A 42 5.09 3.20 9.67
CA ILE A 42 6.55 2.99 9.64
C ILE A 42 7.05 2.56 11.03
N LEU A 43 6.56 3.20 12.09
CA LEU A 43 6.91 2.84 13.47
C LEU A 43 6.40 1.44 13.82
N GLU A 44 5.14 1.13 13.50
CA GLU A 44 4.57 -0.22 13.70
C GLU A 44 5.36 -1.30 12.94
N ALA A 45 5.81 -1.01 11.70
CA ALA A 45 6.64 -1.92 10.91
C ALA A 45 8.03 -2.12 11.52
N ARG A 46 8.63 -1.06 12.05
CA ARG A 46 9.93 -1.13 12.73
C ARG A 46 9.85 -1.89 14.06
N GLU A 47 8.76 -1.72 14.80
CA GLU A 47 8.49 -2.51 16.01
C GLU A 47 8.36 -4.00 15.68
N ALA A 48 7.64 -4.34 14.61
CA ALA A 48 7.54 -5.73 14.14
C ALA A 48 8.89 -6.32 13.72
N GLU A 49 9.73 -5.54 13.02
CA GLU A 49 11.11 -5.93 12.70
C GLU A 49 11.91 -6.21 13.99
N ASN A 50 11.86 -5.32 14.97
CA ASN A 50 12.57 -5.47 16.24
C ASN A 50 12.07 -6.68 17.05
N ALA A 51 10.76 -6.98 17.02
CA ALA A 51 10.19 -8.13 17.71
C ALA A 51 10.75 -9.47 17.21
N THR A 52 11.27 -9.52 15.99
CA THR A 52 11.91 -10.72 15.44
C THR A 52 13.39 -10.89 15.81
N VAL A 53 14.04 -9.88 16.41
CA VAL A 53 15.49 -9.88 16.70
C VAL A 53 15.90 -10.92 17.76
N GLY A 54 14.95 -11.53 18.47
CA GLY A 54 15.20 -12.64 19.41
C GLY A 54 14.62 -13.98 18.95
N CYS A 55 14.10 -14.06 17.73
CA CYS A 55 13.41 -15.24 17.26
C CYS A 55 14.38 -16.21 16.59
N ALA A 56 14.61 -17.36 17.22
CA ALA A 56 15.43 -18.44 16.68
C ALA A 56 14.67 -19.19 15.56
N GLU A 57 14.69 -20.52 15.55
CA GLU A 57 14.03 -21.36 14.53
C GLU A 57 12.53 -21.07 14.34
N GLY A 58 11.86 -20.51 15.34
CA GLY A 58 10.43 -20.14 15.28
C GLY A 58 10.08 -19.02 14.29
N CYS A 59 11.07 -18.36 13.68
CA CYS A 59 10.86 -17.34 12.64
C CYS A 59 11.31 -17.79 11.26
N SER A 60 11.77 -19.03 11.09
CA SER A 60 12.02 -19.59 9.77
C SER A 60 10.72 -20.02 9.12
N PHE A 61 10.60 -19.75 7.83
CA PHE A 61 9.55 -20.30 6.99
C PHE A 61 10.00 -21.67 6.46
N SER A 62 9.04 -22.58 6.26
CA SER A 62 9.28 -23.84 5.57
C SER A 62 9.47 -23.66 4.07
N GLU A 63 9.01 -22.53 3.53
CA GLU A 63 9.03 -22.19 2.11
C GLU A 63 9.51 -20.74 1.91
N ASN A 64 10.07 -20.46 0.74
CA ASN A 64 10.53 -19.14 0.38
C ASN A 64 9.37 -18.24 -0.06
N ILE A 65 9.23 -17.07 0.57
CA ILE A 65 8.21 -16.07 0.24
C ILE A 65 8.80 -15.04 -0.73
N THR A 66 8.07 -14.74 -1.81
CA THR A 66 8.47 -13.71 -2.78
C THR A 66 8.08 -12.32 -2.27
N VAL A 67 9.00 -11.36 -2.35
CA VAL A 67 8.86 -10.00 -1.84
C VAL A 67 9.37 -8.95 -2.84
N PRO A 68 8.88 -7.69 -2.78
CA PRO A 68 9.34 -6.64 -3.71
C PRO A 68 10.75 -6.14 -3.39
N ASP A 69 11.45 -5.62 -4.40
CA ASP A 69 12.66 -4.83 -4.20
C ASP A 69 12.35 -3.49 -3.53
N THR A 70 12.92 -3.29 -2.35
CA THR A 70 12.78 -2.06 -1.56
C THR A 70 13.92 -1.07 -1.78
N LYS A 71 14.96 -1.44 -2.54
CA LYS A 71 16.08 -0.54 -2.78
C LYS A 71 15.63 0.65 -3.62
N VAL A 72 16.12 1.82 -3.25
CA VAL A 72 15.86 3.07 -3.98
C VAL A 72 17.19 3.71 -4.33
N ASN A 73 17.41 3.93 -5.61
CA ASN A 73 18.44 4.85 -6.07
C ASN A 73 17.82 6.25 -6.17
N PHE A 74 18.12 7.13 -5.22
CA PHE A 74 17.52 8.48 -5.15
C PHE A 74 17.71 9.29 -6.44
N HIS A 75 18.87 9.15 -7.10
CA HIS A 75 19.15 9.84 -8.35
C HIS A 75 18.25 9.32 -9.49
N ALA A 76 18.10 8.00 -9.61
CA ALA A 76 17.21 7.41 -10.62
C ALA A 76 15.74 7.73 -10.30
N TRP A 77 15.34 7.60 -9.04
CA TRP A 77 13.98 7.84 -8.56
C TRP A 77 13.51 9.27 -8.87
N LYS A 78 14.32 10.29 -8.57
CA LYS A 78 13.97 11.69 -8.82
C LYS A 78 13.75 12.02 -10.30
N ARG A 79 14.39 11.27 -11.21
CA ARG A 79 14.26 11.44 -12.67
C ARG A 79 13.16 10.55 -13.28
N MET A 80 12.62 9.62 -12.51
CA MET A 80 11.58 8.70 -12.95
C MET A 80 10.24 9.42 -13.06
N GLU A 81 9.44 9.05 -14.06
CA GLU A 81 8.06 9.56 -14.17
C GLU A 81 7.23 9.15 -12.95
N VAL A 82 6.33 10.04 -12.52
CA VAL A 82 5.49 9.79 -11.34
C VAL A 82 4.56 8.60 -11.56
N GLN A 83 4.09 8.39 -12.79
CA GLN A 83 3.34 7.20 -13.18
C GLN A 83 4.16 5.93 -12.93
N GLN A 84 5.43 5.91 -13.32
CA GLN A 84 6.30 4.76 -13.07
C GLN A 84 6.58 4.57 -11.57
N GLN A 85 6.73 5.64 -10.79
CA GLN A 85 6.83 5.55 -9.33
C GLN A 85 5.55 4.95 -8.72
N ALA A 86 4.38 5.35 -9.23
CA ALA A 86 3.08 4.81 -8.81
C ALA A 86 2.97 3.31 -9.14
N VAL A 87 3.41 2.88 -10.32
CA VAL A 87 3.49 1.46 -10.71
C VAL A 87 4.36 0.68 -9.72
N GLU A 88 5.59 1.14 -9.46
CA GLU A 88 6.50 0.45 -8.53
C GLU A 88 5.93 0.33 -7.11
N VAL A 89 5.29 1.39 -6.61
CA VAL A 89 4.71 1.40 -5.27
C VAL A 89 3.44 0.57 -5.20
N TRP A 90 2.55 0.67 -6.19
CA TRP A 90 1.29 -0.05 -6.20
C TRP A 90 1.51 -1.56 -6.32
N GLN A 91 2.32 -2.00 -7.29
CA GLN A 91 2.66 -3.41 -7.47
C GLN A 91 3.48 -3.93 -6.29
N GLY A 92 4.43 -3.13 -5.78
CA GLY A 92 5.21 -3.49 -4.60
C GLY A 92 4.35 -3.69 -3.36
N LEU A 93 3.38 -2.81 -3.10
CA LEU A 93 2.47 -2.95 -1.96
C LEU A 93 1.54 -4.16 -2.10
N ALA A 94 1.06 -4.45 -3.31
CA ALA A 94 0.24 -5.63 -3.57
C ALA A 94 1.03 -6.92 -3.27
N LEU A 95 2.24 -7.05 -3.83
CA LEU A 95 3.11 -8.19 -3.58
C LEU A 95 3.48 -8.33 -2.09
N LEU A 96 3.73 -7.21 -1.40
CA LEU A 96 4.03 -7.21 0.03
C LEU A 96 2.82 -7.64 0.88
N SER A 97 1.61 -7.30 0.46
CA SER A 97 0.37 -7.75 1.11
C SER A 97 0.21 -9.27 1.01
N GLU A 98 0.46 -9.83 -0.18
CA GLU A 98 0.48 -11.27 -0.40
C GLU A 98 1.57 -11.95 0.44
N ALA A 99 2.77 -11.39 0.47
CA ALA A 99 3.90 -11.93 1.23
C ALA A 99 3.63 -11.98 2.74
N ILE A 100 3.01 -10.94 3.32
CA ILE A 100 2.63 -10.94 4.74
C ILE A 100 1.53 -11.97 5.02
N LEU A 101 0.55 -12.14 4.13
CA LEU A 101 -0.49 -13.16 4.28
C LEU A 101 0.09 -14.59 4.19
N GLN A 102 1.04 -14.82 3.29
CA GLN A 102 1.78 -16.09 3.23
C GLN A 102 2.57 -16.32 4.52
N GLY A 103 3.27 -15.30 5.02
CA GLY A 103 4.00 -15.38 6.29
C GLY A 103 3.10 -15.67 7.48
N GLN A 104 1.88 -15.11 7.50
CA GLN A 104 0.85 -15.40 8.51
C GLN A 104 0.44 -16.88 8.48
N ALA A 105 0.16 -17.42 7.30
CA ALA A 105 -0.23 -18.81 7.13
C ALA A 105 0.89 -19.78 7.56
N LEU A 106 2.14 -19.48 7.20
CA LEU A 106 3.29 -20.30 7.60
C LEU A 106 3.55 -20.23 9.11
N LEU A 107 3.39 -19.05 9.72
CA LEU A 107 3.52 -18.89 11.17
C LEU A 107 2.42 -19.66 11.92
N ALA A 108 1.18 -19.64 11.43
CA ALA A 108 0.06 -20.38 12.02
C ALA A 108 0.26 -21.91 11.97
N ASN A 109 1.00 -22.40 10.97
CA ASN A 109 1.32 -23.82 10.81
C ASN A 109 2.59 -24.25 11.57
N SER A 110 3.25 -23.33 12.29
CA SER A 110 4.43 -23.63 13.09
C SER A 110 4.10 -24.47 14.32
N SER A 111 5.02 -25.33 14.72
CA SER A 111 4.91 -26.16 15.94
C SER A 111 4.98 -25.34 17.25
N GLN A 112 5.45 -24.10 17.19
CA GLN A 112 5.60 -23.17 18.31
C GLN A 112 5.10 -21.77 17.89
N PRO A 113 3.78 -21.54 17.81
CA PRO A 113 3.25 -20.22 17.46
C PRO A 113 3.53 -19.22 18.59
N SER A 114 4.18 -18.10 18.25
CA SER A 114 4.38 -17.00 19.18
C SER A 114 3.23 -16.01 19.06
N GLU A 115 2.40 -15.90 20.10
CA GLU A 115 1.27 -14.94 20.14
C GLU A 115 1.73 -13.49 19.93
N ALA A 116 2.89 -13.13 20.47
CA ALA A 116 3.47 -11.81 20.29
C ALA A 116 3.81 -11.53 18.81
N LEU A 117 4.40 -12.50 18.10
CA LEU A 117 4.69 -12.36 16.68
C LEU A 117 3.42 -12.34 15.83
N GLN A 118 2.42 -13.15 16.19
CA GLN A 118 1.13 -13.18 15.51
C GLN A 118 0.44 -11.80 15.58
N LEU A 119 0.48 -11.13 16.73
CA LEU A 119 -0.03 -9.76 16.86
C LEU A 119 0.65 -8.78 15.89
N HIS A 120 1.97 -8.88 15.70
CA HIS A 120 2.69 -8.03 14.75
C HIS A 120 2.31 -8.33 13.29
N VAL A 121 2.07 -9.60 12.96
CA VAL A 121 1.59 -10.00 11.63
C VAL A 121 0.18 -9.49 11.38
N ASP A 122 -0.74 -9.63 12.33
CA ASP A 122 -2.11 -9.15 12.21
C ASP A 122 -2.17 -7.62 12.04
N LYS A 123 -1.33 -6.89 12.79
CA LYS A 123 -1.13 -5.45 12.60
C LYS A 123 -0.62 -5.13 11.20
N ALA A 124 0.37 -5.87 10.69
CA ALA A 124 0.90 -5.66 9.34
C ALA A 124 -0.17 -5.92 8.26
N VAL A 125 -0.97 -6.97 8.39
CA VAL A 125 -2.11 -7.27 7.48
C VAL A 125 -3.12 -6.11 7.49
N SER A 126 -3.51 -5.65 8.67
CA SER A 126 -4.45 -4.53 8.83
C SER A 126 -3.87 -3.21 8.28
N GLY A 127 -2.59 -2.95 8.55
CA GLY A 127 -1.87 -1.78 8.08
C GLY A 127 -1.74 -1.74 6.56
N LEU A 128 -1.36 -2.85 5.93
CA LEU A 128 -1.26 -2.95 4.46
C LEU A 128 -2.61 -2.77 3.77
N ARG A 129 -3.69 -3.30 4.34
CA ARG A 129 -5.06 -3.05 3.84
C ARG A 129 -5.43 -1.56 3.91
N SER A 130 -5.09 -0.91 5.03
CA SER A 130 -5.32 0.52 5.23
C SER A 130 -4.51 1.37 4.27
N LEU A 131 -3.21 1.08 4.13
CA LEU A 131 -2.30 1.74 3.19
C LEU A 131 -2.74 1.55 1.73
N THR A 132 -3.24 0.37 1.35
CA THR A 132 -3.78 0.12 0.01
C THR A 132 -4.97 1.03 -0.27
N SER A 133 -5.86 1.19 0.70
CA SER A 133 -7.04 2.05 0.58
C SER A 133 -6.65 3.52 0.49
N LEU A 134 -5.67 3.94 1.30
CA LEU A 134 -5.12 5.29 1.29
C LEU A 134 -4.40 5.64 -0.03
N LEU A 135 -3.58 4.73 -0.56
CA LEU A 135 -2.93 4.91 -1.86
C LEU A 135 -3.92 4.93 -3.02
N ARG A 136 -4.96 4.11 -2.95
CA ARG A 136 -6.06 4.15 -3.94
C ARG A 136 -6.72 5.52 -3.95
N ALA A 137 -7.03 6.08 -2.77
CA ALA A 137 -7.59 7.42 -2.63
C ALA A 137 -6.64 8.53 -3.11
N LEU A 138 -5.33 8.31 -3.00
CA LEU A 138 -4.29 9.22 -3.55
C LEU A 138 -4.22 9.19 -5.09
N GLY A 139 -4.79 8.16 -5.73
CA GLY A 139 -4.77 7.99 -7.18
C GLY A 139 -3.69 7.02 -7.69
N ALA A 140 -2.92 6.39 -6.80
CA ALA A 140 -1.80 5.51 -7.17
C ALA A 140 -2.24 4.34 -8.05
N GLN A 141 -3.41 3.75 -7.79
CA GLN A 141 -3.96 2.69 -8.63
C GLN A 141 -4.25 3.17 -10.06
N LYS A 142 -4.81 4.37 -10.19
CA LYS A 142 -5.15 4.95 -11.51
C LYS A 142 -3.88 5.30 -12.29
N GLU A 143 -2.88 5.83 -11.62
CA GLU A 143 -1.56 6.13 -12.21
C GLU A 143 -0.78 4.86 -12.56
N ALA A 144 -1.00 3.76 -11.83
CA ALA A 144 -0.34 2.49 -12.03
C ALA A 144 -0.94 1.62 -13.15
N VAL A 145 -2.17 1.93 -13.63
CA VAL A 145 -2.77 1.22 -14.76
C VAL A 145 -2.14 1.76 -16.06
N PRO A 146 -1.39 0.95 -16.83
CA PRO A 146 -0.84 1.40 -18.09
C PRO A 146 -1.97 1.72 -19.07
N LEU A 147 -1.81 2.78 -19.88
CA LEU A 147 -2.64 2.94 -21.07
C LEU A 147 -2.46 1.72 -22.00
N PRO A 148 -3.50 1.32 -22.76
CA PRO A 148 -3.47 0.11 -23.60
C PRO A 148 -2.24 0.00 -24.51
N ASP A 149 -1.68 1.13 -24.95
CA ASP A 149 -0.53 1.17 -25.87
C ASP A 149 0.84 1.04 -25.18
N ALA A 150 0.91 1.09 -23.84
CA ALA A 150 2.15 1.06 -23.06
C ALA A 150 2.41 -0.27 -22.32
N ALA A 151 1.50 -1.25 -22.44
CA ALA A 151 1.59 -2.53 -21.73
C ALA A 151 2.85 -3.36 -22.06
N SER A 152 3.55 -3.03 -23.15
CA SER A 152 4.75 -3.75 -23.61
C SER A 152 6.08 -3.19 -23.08
N SER A 153 6.09 -2.04 -22.37
CA SER A 153 7.34 -1.37 -21.94
C SER A 153 7.53 -1.25 -20.43
N ALA A 154 6.56 -1.68 -19.61
CA ALA A 154 6.72 -1.68 -18.16
C ALA A 154 7.71 -2.77 -17.75
N ALA A 155 8.92 -2.37 -17.33
CA ALA A 155 9.91 -3.30 -16.82
C ALA A 155 9.31 -4.08 -15.62
N PRO A 156 9.45 -5.41 -15.57
CA PRO A 156 8.91 -6.21 -14.48
C PRO A 156 9.41 -5.71 -13.12
N LEU A 157 8.53 -5.69 -12.12
CA LEU A 157 8.89 -5.42 -10.74
C LEU A 157 10.01 -6.38 -10.34
N ARG A 158 11.13 -5.84 -9.83
CA ARG A 158 12.19 -6.68 -9.29
C ARG A 158 11.72 -7.30 -7.99
N THR A 159 11.88 -8.61 -7.87
CA THR A 159 11.48 -9.40 -6.72
C THR A 159 12.66 -10.16 -6.13
N PHE A 160 12.54 -10.51 -4.85
CA PHE A 160 13.48 -11.34 -4.12
C PHE A 160 12.71 -12.38 -3.31
N THR A 161 13.41 -13.36 -2.76
CA THR A 161 12.81 -14.34 -1.84
C THR A 161 13.36 -14.17 -0.44
N VAL A 162 12.51 -14.40 0.56
CA VAL A 162 12.88 -14.44 1.97
C VAL A 162 12.42 -15.75 2.60
N ASP A 163 13.22 -16.25 3.52
CA ASP A 163 13.08 -17.53 4.22
C ASP A 163 12.69 -17.35 5.70
N THR A 164 12.59 -16.10 6.17
CA THR A 164 12.42 -15.78 7.59
C THR A 164 11.52 -14.58 7.79
N LEU A 165 10.74 -14.61 8.88
CA LEU A 165 9.86 -13.52 9.29
C LEU A 165 10.64 -12.23 9.58
N CYS A 166 11.88 -12.35 10.10
CA CYS A 166 12.77 -11.21 10.30
C CYS A 166 13.09 -10.49 8.99
N LYS A 167 13.50 -11.24 7.95
CA LYS A 167 13.76 -10.66 6.63
C LYS A 167 12.48 -10.07 6.03
N LEU A 168 11.33 -10.71 6.23
CA LEU A 168 10.03 -10.22 5.75
C LEU A 168 9.65 -8.88 6.40
N PHE A 169 9.71 -8.75 7.73
CA PHE A 169 9.41 -7.48 8.39
C PHE A 169 10.44 -6.39 8.10
N ARG A 170 11.71 -6.74 7.90
CA ARG A 170 12.72 -5.81 7.41
C ARG A 170 12.37 -5.27 6.02
N ILE A 171 11.87 -6.13 5.12
CA ILE A 171 11.39 -5.70 3.81
C ILE A 171 10.15 -4.82 3.94
N TYR A 172 9.20 -5.17 4.80
CA TYR A 172 8.03 -4.34 5.10
C TYR A 172 8.42 -2.93 5.58
N SER A 173 9.24 -2.84 6.63
CA SER A 173 9.82 -1.62 7.19
C SER A 173 10.55 -0.78 6.12
N ASN A 174 11.42 -1.42 5.32
CA ASN A 174 12.15 -0.76 4.23
C ASN A 174 11.24 -0.21 3.13
N PHE A 175 10.20 -0.95 2.74
CA PHE A 175 9.28 -0.53 1.70
C PHE A 175 8.50 0.71 2.13
N LEU A 176 7.97 0.71 3.36
CA LEU A 176 7.20 1.84 3.90
C LEU A 176 8.05 3.09 4.02
N ARG A 177 9.24 3.01 4.64
CA ARG A 177 10.13 4.16 4.83
C ARG A 177 10.81 4.67 3.55
N GLY A 178 10.87 3.81 2.53
CA GLY A 178 11.57 4.07 1.28
C GLY A 178 10.63 4.53 0.18
N LYS A 179 10.32 3.61 -0.74
CA LYS A 179 9.53 3.89 -1.95
C LYS A 179 8.18 4.53 -1.63
N LEU A 180 7.47 4.04 -0.62
CA LEU A 180 6.15 4.53 -0.27
C LEU A 180 6.19 5.99 0.25
N THR A 181 7.09 6.31 1.17
CA THR A 181 7.29 7.69 1.65
C THR A 181 7.68 8.64 0.52
N LEU A 182 8.61 8.21 -0.35
CA LEU A 182 9.08 9.05 -1.44
C LEU A 182 7.98 9.35 -2.46
N TYR A 183 7.21 8.34 -2.87
CA TYR A 183 6.10 8.52 -3.79
C TYR A 183 5.00 9.40 -3.18
N THR A 184 4.58 9.10 -1.94
CA THR A 184 3.53 9.86 -1.25
C THR A 184 3.93 11.34 -1.13
N GLY A 185 5.19 11.63 -0.78
CA GLY A 185 5.69 13.00 -0.70
C GLY A 185 5.71 13.77 -2.03
N GLU A 186 5.87 13.09 -3.18
CA GLU A 186 5.76 13.70 -4.51
C GLU A 186 4.30 13.86 -4.93
N ALA A 187 3.49 12.81 -4.78
CA ALA A 187 2.08 12.80 -5.17
C ALA A 187 1.22 13.78 -4.36
N CYS A 188 1.55 14.00 -3.08
CA CYS A 188 0.88 15.00 -2.24
C CYS A 188 1.21 16.43 -2.67
N ARG A 189 2.49 16.74 -2.98
CA ARG A 189 2.89 18.07 -3.48
C ARG A 189 2.25 18.44 -4.81
N ARG A 190 1.96 17.45 -5.67
CA ARG A 190 1.25 17.67 -6.94
C ARG A 190 -0.25 17.89 -6.76
N GLY A 191 -0.85 17.40 -5.68
CA GLY A 191 -2.27 17.62 -5.39
C GLY A 191 -2.60 19.03 -4.93
N ASP A 192 -1.61 19.74 -4.37
CA ASP A 192 -1.74 21.10 -3.85
C ASP A 192 -1.53 22.19 -4.94
N ARG A 193 -1.20 21.80 -6.18
CA ARG A 193 -0.92 22.71 -7.30
C ARG A 193 -1.95 22.56 -8.40
#